data_AF-A0A2L1VLX9-F1
#
_entry.id   AF-A0A2L1VLX9-F1
#
_cell.length_a   1.000
_cell.length_b   1.000
_cell.length_c   1.000
_cell.angle_alpha   90.00
_cell.angle_beta   90.00
_cell.angle_gamma   90.00
#
_symmetry.space_group_name_H-M   'P 1'
#
loop_
_entity.id
_entity.type
_entity.pdbx_description
1 polymer ?
#
loop_
_entity_poly.entity_id
_entity_poly.type
_entity_poly.pdbx_seq_one_letter_code
_entity_poly.pdbx_strand_id
1 'polypeptide(L)'
;MNSPFENQPLQQDSPFKANGRFGRLSYAAWTFLFTLTLAAVVLLIIFTFGLTQNEGTPGFTTPGIIAIAILYIVGIYISFVFTIRRLHDRNNTGWLSLLMLVPVVNIGLAIYLFCAKGTEGPNDYGPKRPTPSWERVLGWIYIALIPLAVIFAIVATIMAPTYEGYVEKSESVIIGSPSQSQ
;
A
#
# COMPACT_ATOMS: atom_id res chain seq x y z
N MET A 1 16.84 -29.11 -28.15
CA MET A 1 16.00 -29.54 -27.02
C MET A 1 15.00 -28.43 -26.77
N ASN A 2 13.71 -28.67 -27.01
CA ASN A 2 12.68 -27.71 -26.65
C ASN A 2 12.65 -27.62 -25.13
N SER A 3 12.52 -26.40 -24.58
CA SER A 3 12.39 -26.27 -23.14
C SER A 3 11.12 -26.99 -22.69
N PRO A 4 11.06 -27.61 -21.49
CA PRO A 4 9.82 -28.23 -20.99
C PRO A 4 8.64 -27.25 -20.85
N PHE A 5 8.87 -25.96 -21.12
CA PHE A 5 7.91 -24.86 -21.04
C PHE A 5 7.49 -24.32 -22.43
N GLU A 6 8.07 -24.81 -23.52
CA GLU A 6 7.83 -24.34 -24.91
C GLU A 6 6.36 -24.41 -25.33
N ASN A 7 5.64 -25.42 -24.83
CA ASN A 7 4.26 -25.74 -25.21
C ASN A 7 3.27 -25.63 -24.04
N GLN A 8 3.64 -24.99 -22.93
CA GLN A 8 2.68 -24.78 -21.84
C GLN A 8 1.74 -23.63 -22.23
N PRO A 9 0.42 -23.85 -22.38
CA PRO A 9 -0.51 -22.75 -22.58
C PRO A 9 -0.34 -21.75 -21.43
N LEU A 10 -0.45 -20.45 -21.71
CA LEU A 10 -0.38 -19.40 -20.67
C LEU A 10 -1.30 -19.80 -19.53
N GLN A 11 -0.72 -20.35 -18.46
CA GLN A 11 -1.46 -20.95 -17.37
C GLN A 11 -2.38 -19.86 -16.80
N GLN A 12 -3.67 -20.16 -16.64
CA GLN A 12 -4.65 -19.19 -16.16
C GLN A 12 -4.24 -18.73 -14.74
N ASP A 13 -3.52 -17.62 -14.69
CA ASP A 13 -2.85 -17.15 -13.50
C ASP A 13 -3.76 -16.18 -12.75
N SER A 14 -4.23 -16.63 -11.58
CA SER A 14 -5.03 -15.80 -10.68
C SER A 14 -4.11 -15.05 -9.72
N PRO A 15 -4.15 -13.71 -9.67
CA PRO A 15 -3.27 -12.89 -8.83
C PRO A 15 -3.42 -13.18 -7.32
N PHE A 16 -4.54 -13.75 -6.91
CA PHE A 16 -4.86 -14.07 -5.52
C PHE A 16 -4.41 -15.47 -5.06
N LYS A 17 -3.83 -16.27 -5.95
CA LYS A 17 -3.18 -17.52 -5.59
C LYS A 17 -1.69 -17.28 -5.37
N ALA A 18 -1.12 -17.88 -4.32
CA ALA A 18 0.29 -17.75 -3.98
C ALA A 18 1.24 -18.46 -5.00
N ASN A 19 0.70 -19.35 -5.81
CA ASN A 19 1.45 -20.02 -6.86
C ASN A 19 1.73 -19.07 -8.03
N GLY A 20 2.92 -19.21 -8.61
CA GLY A 20 3.38 -18.40 -9.73
C GLY A 20 4.26 -17.22 -9.31
N ARG A 21 4.52 -16.34 -10.28
CA ARG A 21 5.54 -15.30 -10.20
C ARG A 21 4.95 -13.92 -10.47
N PHE A 22 5.41 -12.92 -9.73
CA PHE A 22 5.19 -11.51 -10.04
C PHE A 22 6.51 -10.81 -10.31
N GLY A 23 6.64 -10.23 -11.51
CA GLY A 23 7.67 -9.25 -11.77
C GLY A 23 7.44 -7.97 -10.97
N ARG A 24 8.46 -7.10 -10.86
CA ARG A 24 8.40 -5.86 -10.08
C ARG A 24 7.19 -4.97 -10.40
N LEU A 25 6.84 -4.84 -11.68
CA LEU A 25 5.75 -3.97 -12.13
C LEU A 25 4.38 -4.59 -11.85
N SER A 26 4.24 -5.90 -12.07
CA SER A 26 3.03 -6.65 -11.68
C SER A 26 2.80 -6.55 -10.18
N TYR A 27 3.84 -6.80 -9.38
CA TYR A 27 3.77 -6.65 -7.92
C TYR A 27 3.35 -5.23 -7.50
N ALA A 28 3.97 -4.20 -8.08
CA ALA A 28 3.63 -2.81 -7.81
C ALA A 28 2.18 -2.47 -8.20
N ALA A 29 1.72 -2.87 -9.39
CA ALA A 29 0.37 -2.60 -9.87
C ALA A 29 -0.71 -3.27 -9.03
N TRP A 30 -0.53 -4.55 -8.70
CA TRP A 30 -1.49 -5.29 -7.87
C TRP A 30 -1.50 -4.76 -6.44
N THR A 31 -0.33 -4.41 -5.88
CA THR A 31 -0.25 -3.73 -4.57
C THR A 31 -0.99 -2.40 -4.61
N PHE A 32 -0.80 -1.60 -5.65
CA PHE A 32 -1.48 -0.31 -5.81
C PHE A 32 -3.00 -0.44 -5.89
N LEU A 33 -3.50 -1.30 -6.79
CA LEU A 33 -4.93 -1.57 -6.92
C LEU A 33 -5.54 -2.06 -5.62
N PHE A 34 -4.83 -2.93 -4.91
CA PHE A 34 -5.27 -3.42 -3.61
C PHE A 34 -5.29 -2.31 -2.56
N THR A 35 -4.28 -1.44 -2.49
CA THR A 35 -4.27 -0.28 -1.59
C THR A 35 -5.42 0.68 -1.89
N LEU A 36 -5.69 0.98 -3.16
CA LEU A 36 -6.83 1.82 -3.55
C LEU A 36 -8.17 1.19 -3.15
N THR A 37 -8.31 -0.12 -3.34
CA THR A 37 -9.51 -0.87 -2.98
C THR A 37 -9.71 -0.88 -1.47
N LEU A 38 -8.66 -1.14 -0.70
CA LEU A 38 -8.69 -1.07 0.76
C LEU A 38 -9.06 0.34 1.24
N ALA A 39 -8.46 1.39 0.67
CA ALA A 39 -8.79 2.77 1.04
C ALA A 39 -10.27 3.09 0.77
N ALA A 40 -10.81 2.69 -0.38
CA ALA A 40 -12.22 2.89 -0.70
C ALA A 40 -13.15 2.13 0.27
N VAL A 41 -12.83 0.89 0.61
CA VAL A 41 -13.61 0.09 1.58
C VAL A 41 -13.52 0.69 2.98
N VAL A 42 -12.34 1.16 3.42
CA VAL A 42 -12.17 1.85 4.70
C VAL A 42 -13.02 3.11 4.74
N LEU A 43 -12.98 3.94 3.69
CA LEU A 43 -13.81 5.15 3.62
C LEU A 43 -15.30 4.82 3.66
N LEU A 44 -15.74 3.75 2.99
CA LEU A 44 -17.11 3.26 3.05
C LEU A 44 -17.51 2.82 4.46
N ILE A 45 -16.66 2.07 5.17
CA ILE A 45 -16.89 1.67 6.56
C ILE A 45 -17.00 2.90 7.45
N ILE A 46 -16.07 3.85 7.34
CA ILE A 46 -16.08 5.10 8.11
C ILE A 46 -17.37 5.87 7.82
N PHE A 47 -17.78 5.98 6.56
CA PHE A 47 -19.01 6.67 6.18
C PHE A 47 -20.25 5.99 6.77
N THR A 48 -20.41 4.68 6.57
CA THR A 48 -21.59 3.94 7.04
C THR A 48 -21.70 3.94 8.56
N PHE A 49 -20.61 3.63 9.27
CA PHE A 49 -20.65 3.49 10.73
C PHE A 49 -20.42 4.80 11.47
N GLY A 50 -19.75 5.78 10.85
CA GLY A 50 -19.59 7.13 11.38
C GLY A 50 -20.90 7.91 11.41
N LEU A 51 -21.80 7.69 10.43
CA LEU A 51 -23.14 8.29 10.41
C LEU A 51 -24.09 7.70 11.47
N THR A 52 -23.78 6.52 12.01
CA THR A 52 -24.61 5.84 13.02
C THR A 52 -24.16 6.12 14.46
N GLN A 53 -23.19 7.02 14.65
CA GLN A 53 -22.70 7.40 15.98
C GLN A 53 -23.78 8.17 16.75
N ASN A 54 -24.02 7.78 18.00
CA ASN A 54 -24.82 8.58 18.92
C ASN A 54 -24.01 9.78 19.40
N GLU A 55 -24.65 10.95 19.48
CA GLU A 55 -24.04 12.17 20.00
C GLU A 55 -23.46 11.92 21.40
N GLY A 56 -22.19 12.26 21.61
CA GLY A 56 -21.51 12.16 22.91
C GLY A 56 -20.55 10.97 23.09
N THR A 57 -20.43 10.06 22.12
CA THR A 57 -19.41 9.00 22.13
C THR A 57 -18.35 9.19 21.03
N PRO A 58 -17.15 9.71 21.35
CA PRO A 58 -16.07 9.79 20.38
C PRO A 58 -15.54 8.38 20.05
N GLY A 59 -15.50 8.01 18.77
CA GLY A 59 -14.93 6.74 18.30
C GLY A 59 -15.69 6.07 17.16
N PHE A 60 -15.32 4.83 16.85
CA PHE A 60 -16.03 3.96 15.91
C PHE A 60 -17.03 3.06 16.66
N THR A 61 -18.19 2.79 16.06
CA THR A 61 -19.13 1.78 16.59
C THR A 61 -18.46 0.40 16.66
N THR A 62 -18.88 -0.45 17.60
CA THR A 62 -18.39 -1.84 17.72
C THR A 62 -18.46 -2.62 16.39
N PRO A 63 -19.56 -2.56 15.61
CA PRO A 63 -19.59 -3.18 14.28
C PRO A 63 -18.57 -2.60 13.30
N GLY A 64 -18.33 -1.28 13.33
CA GLY A 64 -17.28 -0.64 12.53
C GLY A 64 -15.88 -1.15 12.88
N ILE A 65 -15.58 -1.31 14.16
CA ILE A 65 -14.30 -1.88 14.63
C ILE A 65 -14.12 -3.31 14.12
N ILE A 66 -15.16 -4.15 14.25
CA ILE A 66 -15.12 -5.54 13.77
C ILE A 66 -14.89 -5.58 12.24
N ALA A 67 -15.58 -4.72 11.48
CA ALA A 67 -15.41 -4.63 10.03
C ALA A 67 -13.97 -4.26 9.64
N ILE A 68 -13.37 -3.28 10.32
CA ILE A 68 -11.97 -2.88 10.11
C ILE A 68 -11.02 -4.03 10.46
N ALA A 69 -11.26 -4.76 11.56
CA ALA A 69 -10.43 -5.89 11.97
C ALA A 69 -10.45 -7.02 10.93
N ILE A 70 -11.62 -7.37 10.40
CA ILE A 70 -11.77 -8.37 9.32
C ILE A 70 -11.02 -7.90 8.08
N LEU A 71 -11.22 -6.64 7.68
CA LEU A 71 -10.57 -6.06 6.50
C LEU A 71 -9.04 -6.08 6.65
N TYR A 72 -8.53 -5.82 7.86
CA TYR A 72 -7.11 -5.86 8.16
C TYR A 72 -6.51 -7.27 8.00
N ILE A 73 -7.20 -8.31 8.50
CA ILE A 73 -6.78 -9.71 8.34
C ILE A 73 -6.73 -10.11 6.86
N VAL A 74 -7.76 -9.75 6.09
CA VAL A 74 -7.78 -9.96 4.62
C VAL A 74 -6.64 -9.18 3.96
N GLY A 75 -6.42 -7.93 4.39
CA GLY A 75 -5.30 -7.07 4.03
C GLY A 75 -3.94 -7.76 4.13
N ILE A 76 -3.67 -8.33 5.30
CA ILE A 76 -2.45 -9.08 5.58
C ILE A 76 -2.34 -10.27 4.63
N TYR A 77 -3.37 -11.12 4.56
CA TYR A 77 -3.34 -12.32 3.72
C TYR A 77 -2.98 -12.02 2.25
N ILE A 78 -3.64 -11.03 1.64
CA ILE A 78 -3.39 -10.66 0.25
C ILE A 78 -1.98 -10.08 0.07
N SER A 79 -1.53 -9.24 1.01
CA SER A 79 -0.17 -8.70 1.00
C SER A 79 0.89 -9.81 1.02
N PHE A 80 0.65 -10.86 1.81
CA PHE A 80 1.48 -12.06 1.86
C PHE A 80 1.50 -12.79 0.52
N VAL A 81 0.34 -13.02 -0.09
CA VAL A 81 0.25 -13.67 -1.42
C VAL A 81 1.10 -12.91 -2.45
N PHE A 82 0.97 -11.58 -2.52
CA PHE A 82 1.74 -10.78 -3.48
C PHE A 82 3.25 -10.85 -3.23
N THR A 83 3.64 -10.81 -1.96
CA THR A 83 5.04 -10.88 -1.54
C THR A 83 5.66 -12.24 -1.82
N ILE A 84 4.93 -13.33 -1.55
CA ILE A 84 5.34 -14.70 -1.89
C ILE A 84 5.60 -14.82 -3.39
N ARG A 85 4.66 -14.38 -4.23
CA ARG A 85 4.83 -14.41 -5.70
C ARG A 85 6.02 -13.57 -6.17
N ARG A 86 6.30 -12.47 -5.47
CA ARG A 86 7.44 -11.60 -5.77
C ARG A 86 8.77 -12.24 -5.36
N LEU A 87 8.80 -12.97 -4.26
CA LEU A 87 9.93 -13.78 -3.81
C LEU A 87 10.17 -14.96 -4.77
N HIS A 88 9.12 -15.64 -5.20
CA HIS A 88 9.18 -16.70 -6.21
C HIS A 88 9.78 -16.21 -7.53
N ASP A 89 9.51 -14.97 -7.94
CA ASP A 89 10.13 -14.39 -9.14
C ASP A 89 11.66 -14.27 -9.03
N ARG A 90 12.21 -14.30 -7.81
CA ARG A 90 13.66 -14.29 -7.54
C ARG A 90 14.21 -15.67 -7.17
N ASN A 91 13.41 -16.73 -7.33
CA ASN A 91 13.74 -18.09 -6.88
C ASN A 91 13.98 -18.21 -5.37
N ASN A 92 13.35 -17.35 -4.57
CA ASN A 92 13.39 -17.42 -3.12
C ASN A 92 12.14 -18.11 -2.56
N THR A 93 12.26 -18.71 -1.38
CA THR A 93 11.12 -19.34 -0.70
C THR A 93 10.11 -18.29 -0.20
N GLY A 94 8.83 -18.65 -0.22
CA GLY A 94 7.75 -17.81 0.29
C GLY A 94 7.86 -17.50 1.80
N TRP A 95 8.62 -18.28 2.56
CA TRP A 95 8.86 -18.07 3.99
C TRP A 95 9.48 -16.71 4.32
N LEU A 96 10.27 -16.13 3.41
CA LEU A 96 10.83 -14.79 3.60
C LEU A 96 9.75 -13.69 3.68
N SER A 97 8.51 -13.96 3.24
CA SER A 97 7.40 -13.03 3.39
C SER A 97 7.02 -12.79 4.86
N LEU A 98 7.36 -13.69 5.79
CA LEU A 98 7.14 -13.49 7.24
C LEU A 98 7.88 -12.27 7.78
N LEU A 99 8.97 -11.85 7.13
CA LEU A 99 9.69 -10.62 7.48
C LEU A 99 8.82 -9.36 7.34
N MET A 100 7.68 -9.43 6.64
CA MET A 100 6.70 -8.34 6.62
C MET A 100 6.04 -8.06 7.98
N LEU A 101 6.02 -9.04 8.89
CA LEU A 101 5.48 -8.88 10.24
C LEU A 101 6.45 -8.21 11.21
N VAL A 102 7.73 -8.12 10.85
CA VAL A 102 8.76 -7.51 11.68
C VAL A 102 8.85 -6.02 11.32
N PRO A 103 8.52 -5.10 12.25
CA PRO A 103 8.61 -3.66 12.00
C PRO A 103 10.03 -3.26 11.59
N VAL A 104 10.15 -2.22 10.76
CA VAL A 104 11.41 -1.71 10.17
C VAL A 104 12.04 -2.66 9.15
N VAL A 105 12.16 -3.95 9.47
CA VAL A 105 12.66 -4.98 8.54
C VAL A 105 11.75 -5.11 7.32
N ASN A 106 10.43 -5.00 7.52
CA ASN A 106 9.44 -5.00 6.46
C ASN A 106 9.67 -3.87 5.42
N ILE A 107 10.15 -2.69 5.85
CA ILE A 107 10.48 -1.56 4.96
C ILE A 107 11.69 -1.93 4.09
N GLY A 108 12.74 -2.48 4.69
CA GLY A 108 13.92 -2.93 3.96
C GLY A 108 13.60 -4.02 2.93
N LEU A 109 12.77 -4.99 3.31
CA LEU A 109 12.27 -6.01 2.38
C LEU A 109 11.46 -5.38 1.25
N ALA A 110 10.54 -4.46 1.54
CA ALA A 110 9.72 -3.80 0.52
C ALA A 110 10.59 -3.09 -0.52
N ILE A 111 11.56 -2.26 -0.07
CA ILE A 111 12.51 -1.57 -0.96
C ILE A 111 13.27 -2.59 -1.82
N TYR A 112 13.80 -3.64 -1.21
CA TYR A 112 14.50 -4.71 -1.94
C TYR A 112 13.60 -5.34 -3.02
N LEU A 113 12.35 -5.67 -2.71
CA LEU A 113 11.43 -6.31 -3.65
C LEU A 113 11.01 -5.38 -4.80
N PHE A 114 10.91 -4.07 -4.56
CA PHE A 114 10.65 -3.07 -5.61
C PHE A 114 11.86 -2.88 -6.54
N CYS A 115 13.07 -2.85 -6.01
CA CYS A 115 14.28 -2.56 -6.79
C CYS A 115 14.88 -3.80 -7.49
N ALA A 116 14.90 -4.95 -6.82
CA ALA A 116 15.75 -6.06 -7.23
C ALA A 116 15.22 -6.82 -8.47
N LYS A 117 16.03 -7.01 -9.52
CA LYS A 117 15.62 -7.68 -10.77
C LYS A 117 15.30 -9.18 -10.60
N GLY A 118 14.13 -9.63 -11.04
CA GLY A 118 13.74 -11.06 -11.02
C GLY A 118 14.61 -11.98 -11.87
N THR A 119 14.47 -13.29 -11.68
CA THR A 119 15.20 -14.34 -12.39
C THR A 119 14.83 -14.35 -13.88
N GLU A 120 15.84 -14.41 -14.74
CA GLU A 120 15.66 -14.56 -16.19
C GLU A 120 15.29 -16.01 -16.55
N GLY A 121 14.37 -16.19 -17.49
CA GLY A 121 13.91 -17.52 -17.88
C GLY A 121 13.06 -18.25 -16.82
N PRO A 122 12.85 -19.57 -17.00
CA PRO A 122 12.16 -20.42 -16.05
C PRO A 122 12.92 -20.59 -14.73
N ASN A 123 12.19 -20.79 -13.63
CA ASN A 123 12.76 -21.12 -12.31
C ASN A 123 11.90 -22.18 -11.59
N ASP A 124 12.19 -22.49 -10.32
CA ASP A 124 11.51 -23.55 -9.56
C ASP A 124 9.99 -23.28 -9.37
N TYR A 125 9.57 -22.04 -9.59
CA TYR A 125 8.18 -21.57 -9.46
C TYR A 125 7.49 -21.37 -10.82
N GLY A 126 8.11 -21.82 -11.91
CA GLY A 126 7.56 -21.82 -13.26
C GLY A 126 8.12 -20.74 -14.19
N PRO A 127 7.55 -20.61 -15.40
CA PRO A 127 7.99 -19.63 -16.39
C PRO A 127 7.69 -18.20 -15.93
N LYS A 128 8.47 -17.24 -16.45
CA LYS A 128 8.26 -15.82 -16.17
C LYS A 128 6.90 -15.37 -16.71
N ARG A 129 6.04 -14.86 -15.81
CA ARG A 129 4.77 -14.24 -16.18
C ARG A 129 5.02 -12.99 -17.05
N PRO A 130 4.40 -12.86 -18.23
CA PRO A 130 4.43 -11.61 -18.98
C PRO A 130 3.62 -10.54 -18.23
N THR A 131 4.21 -9.37 -17.97
CA THR A 131 3.49 -8.24 -17.36
C THR A 131 2.66 -7.53 -18.45
N PRO A 132 1.31 -7.51 -18.36
CA PRO A 132 0.43 -6.74 -19.25
C PRO A 132 0.72 -5.24 -19.20
N SER A 133 0.43 -4.52 -20.28
CA SER A 133 0.73 -3.09 -20.38
C SER A 133 0.09 -2.24 -19.28
N TRP A 134 -1.15 -2.54 -18.89
CA TRP A 134 -1.84 -1.82 -17.81
C TRP A 134 -1.15 -1.99 -16.46
N GLU A 135 -0.62 -3.19 -16.16
CA GLU A 135 0.18 -3.43 -14.95
C GLU A 135 1.50 -2.65 -15.00
N ARG A 136 2.09 -2.46 -16.18
CA ARG A 136 3.31 -1.63 -16.30
C ARG A 136 3.03 -0.18 -15.96
N VAL A 137 1.94 0.37 -16.49
CA VAL A 137 1.55 1.76 -16.25
C VAL A 137 1.23 1.97 -14.77
N LEU A 138 0.35 1.15 -14.19
CA LEU A 138 0.00 1.25 -12.78
C LEU A 138 1.20 1.01 -11.85
N GLY A 139 2.06 0.06 -12.21
CA GLY A 139 3.27 -0.23 -11.44
C GLY A 139 4.22 0.97 -11.38
N TRP A 140 4.44 1.66 -12.50
CA TRP A 140 5.26 2.88 -12.53
C TRP A 140 4.62 4.04 -11.78
N ILE A 141 3.31 4.25 -11.96
CA ILE A 141 2.55 5.26 -11.21
C ILE A 141 2.74 5.04 -9.71
N TYR A 142 2.56 3.79 -9.24
CA TYR A 142 2.69 3.49 -7.83
C TYR A 142 4.10 3.69 -7.29
N ILE A 143 5.12 3.23 -8.03
CA ILE A 143 6.53 3.39 -7.63
C ILE A 143 6.89 4.89 -7.52
N ALA A 144 6.37 5.75 -8.39
CA ALA A 144 6.59 7.19 -8.33
C ALA A 144 5.75 7.87 -7.23
N LEU A 145 4.53 7.39 -7.00
CA LEU A 145 3.60 7.97 -6.03
C LEU A 145 4.05 7.74 -4.58
N ILE A 146 4.62 6.58 -4.25
CA ILE A 146 5.08 6.27 -2.89
C ILE A 146 6.04 7.34 -2.34
N PRO A 147 7.20 7.65 -2.96
CA PRO A 147 8.13 8.64 -2.41
C PRO A 147 7.51 10.04 -2.39
N LEU A 148 6.68 10.41 -3.37
CA LEU A 148 5.98 11.68 -3.39
C LEU A 148 5.02 11.83 -2.19
N ALA A 149 4.24 10.79 -1.90
CA ALA A 149 3.33 10.76 -0.76
C ALA A 149 4.08 10.82 0.57
N VAL A 150 5.22 10.15 0.68
CA VAL A 150 6.08 10.21 1.88
C VAL A 150 6.63 11.63 2.10
N ILE A 151 7.15 12.26 1.04
CA ILE A 151 7.65 13.65 1.11
C ILE A 151 6.52 14.60 1.51
N PHE A 152 5.34 14.47 0.89
CA PHE A 152 4.18 15.28 1.22
C PHE A 152 3.76 15.13 2.69
N ALA A 153 3.71 13.89 3.21
CA ALA A 153 3.35 13.63 4.60
C ALA A 153 4.36 14.23 5.59
N ILE A 154 5.66 14.15 5.30
CA ILE A 154 6.72 14.76 6.12
C ILE A 154 6.56 16.28 6.14
N VAL A 155 6.39 16.91 4.97
CA VAL A 155 6.19 18.36 4.86
C VAL A 155 4.94 18.79 5.62
N ALA A 156 3.80 18.11 5.42
CA ALA A 156 2.56 18.43 6.11
C ALA A 156 2.70 18.36 7.64
N THR A 157 3.42 17.36 8.14
CA THR A 157 3.65 17.18 9.59
C THR A 157 4.52 18.29 10.18
N ILE A 158 5.54 18.75 9.45
CA ILE A 158 6.39 19.88 9.89
C ILE A 158 5.60 21.20 9.84
N MET A 159 4.81 21.39 8.79
CA MET A 159 4.15 22.67 8.57
C MET A 159 2.92 22.87 9.47
N ALA A 160 2.18 21.82 9.81
CA ALA A 160 0.97 21.91 10.65
C ALA A 160 1.16 22.75 11.94
N PRO A 161 2.12 22.45 12.85
CA PRO A 161 2.31 23.25 14.06
C PRO A 161 2.82 24.67 13.75
N THR A 162 3.59 24.84 12.67
CA THR A 162 4.08 26.19 12.30
C THR A 162 2.94 27.09 11.86
N TYR A 163 1.95 26.55 11.11
CA TYR A 163 0.76 27.30 10.70
C TYR A 163 -0.08 27.72 11.90
N GLU A 164 -0.30 26.83 12.87
CA GLU A 164 -1.02 27.17 14.10
C GLU A 164 -0.34 28.33 14.85
N GLY A 165 0.98 28.31 14.97
CA GLY A 165 1.73 29.41 15.57
C GLY A 165 1.64 30.75 14.81
N TYR A 166 1.53 30.71 13.47
CA TYR A 166 1.28 31.93 12.69
C TYR A 166 -0.11 32.50 12.93
N VAL A 167 -1.13 31.65 13.07
CA VAL A 167 -2.51 32.07 13.36
C VAL A 167 -2.58 32.73 14.74
N GLU A 168 -2.06 32.07 15.79
CA GLU A 168 -2.06 32.62 17.15
C GLU A 168 -1.32 33.97 17.26
N LYS A 169 -0.18 34.09 16.57
CA LYS A 169 0.56 35.36 16.51
C LYS A 169 -0.24 36.46 15.80
N SER A 170 -1.00 36.13 14.76
CA SER A 170 -1.82 37.12 14.06
C SER A 170 -3.02 37.58 14.90
N GLU A 171 -3.66 36.67 15.64
CA GLU A 171 -4.79 36.97 16.51
C GLU A 171 -4.37 37.83 17.71
N SER A 172 -3.22 37.52 18.33
CA SER A 172 -2.67 38.32 19.44
C SER A 172 -2.29 39.75 19.02
N VAL A 173 -1.85 39.96 17.78
CA VAL A 173 -1.60 41.31 17.24
C VAL A 173 -2.90 42.10 17.07
N ILE A 174 -4.00 41.45 16.65
CA ILE A 174 -5.31 42.10 16.54
C ILE A 174 -5.87 42.48 17.92
N ILE A 175 -5.75 41.59 18.92
CA ILE A 175 -6.22 41.84 20.29
C ILE A 175 -5.35 42.89 21.00
N GLY A 176 -4.05 42.93 20.70
CA GLY A 176 -3.09 43.86 21.29
C GLY A 176 -3.06 45.26 20.66
N SER A 177 -3.77 45.50 19.55
CA SER A 177 -3.89 46.83 18.96
C SER A 177 -4.80 47.70 19.84
N PRO A 178 -4.30 48.78 20.48
CA PRO A 178 -5.19 49.69 21.19
C PRO A 178 -6.17 50.28 20.19
N SER A 179 -7.43 50.36 20.59
CA SER A 179 -8.49 51.09 19.89
C SER A 179 -8.06 52.54 19.67
N GLN A 180 -7.37 52.79 18.56
CA GLN A 180 -7.05 54.12 18.05
C GLN A 180 -8.23 54.55 17.18
N SER A 181 -9.38 54.79 17.81
CA SER A 181 -10.45 55.57 17.21
C SER A 181 -10.68 56.79 18.10
N GLN A 182 -10.28 57.94 17.55
CA GLN A 182 -10.63 59.29 17.95
C GLN A 182 -12.14 59.50 17.98
#